data_AF-A0A9W9UZZ1-F1
#
_entry.id   AF-A0A9W9UZZ1-F1
#
_cell.length_a   1.000
_cell.length_b   1.000
_cell.length_c   1.000
_cell.angle_alpha   90.00
_cell.angle_beta   90.00
_cell.angle_gamma   90.00
#
_symmetry.space_group_name_H-M   'P 1'
#
loop_
_entity.id
_entity.type
_entity.pdbx_description
1 polymer ?
#
loop_
_entity_poly.entity_id
_entity_poly.type
_entity_poly.pdbx_seq_one_letter_code
_entity_poly.pdbx_strand_id
1 'polypeptide(L)'
;MVKPESSPPTLTAETSSPFVPLDSSLRATPIHPDLAEIKVPGGPLPSYNYHPVTCEPIKPQDYPDELEQLQQEFTSKDAVLRAQERAAKEVQEIIENAQRKREDVQRAMDKKVKERDTEMKVVSKFQEAQAADTS
;
A
#
# COMPACT_ATOMS: atom_id res chain seq x y z
N MET A 1 42.03 5.71 -38.81
CA MET A 1 40.93 6.71 -38.78
C MET A 1 39.89 6.20 -39.79
N VAL A 2 38.63 5.91 -39.50
CA VAL A 2 37.72 6.18 -38.37
C VAL A 2 36.79 4.95 -38.28
N LYS A 3 36.46 4.49 -37.08
CA LYS A 3 35.52 3.38 -36.83
C LYS A 3 34.10 3.93 -37.00
N PRO A 4 33.21 3.36 -37.84
CA PRO A 4 31.84 3.84 -37.88
C PRO A 4 31.12 3.35 -36.62
N GLU A 5 30.63 4.33 -35.88
CA GLU A 5 29.85 4.24 -34.66
C GLU A 5 28.51 3.55 -34.94
N SER A 6 28.21 2.47 -34.22
CA SER A 6 26.92 1.80 -34.31
C SER A 6 25.90 2.61 -33.52
N SER A 7 25.03 3.33 -34.23
CA SER A 7 23.87 3.99 -33.65
C SER A 7 23.02 2.98 -32.84
N PRO A 8 22.40 3.40 -31.72
CA PRO A 8 21.41 2.57 -31.04
C PRO A 8 20.21 2.35 -31.98
N PRO A 9 19.51 1.20 -31.89
CA PRO A 9 18.33 0.97 -32.72
C PRO A 9 17.29 2.04 -32.41
N THR A 10 16.81 2.71 -33.45
CA THR A 10 15.64 3.58 -33.38
C THR A 10 14.47 2.74 -32.86
N LEU A 11 13.97 3.06 -31.66
CA LEU A 11 12.68 2.58 -31.20
C LEU A 11 11.62 3.25 -32.06
N THR A 12 11.29 2.62 -33.19
CA THR A 12 10.03 2.89 -33.89
C THR A 12 8.93 2.58 -32.88
N ALA A 13 8.34 3.65 -32.33
CA ALA A 13 7.12 3.56 -31.56
C ALA A 13 6.01 3.14 -32.52
N GLU A 14 5.91 1.83 -32.77
CA GLU A 14 4.78 1.24 -33.49
C GLU A 14 3.55 1.37 -32.59
N THR A 15 2.85 2.48 -32.79
CA THR A 15 1.57 2.79 -32.18
C THR A 15 0.53 1.95 -32.91
N SER A 16 0.31 0.70 -32.46
CA SER A 16 -0.87 -0.16 -32.75
C SER A 16 -0.50 -1.65 -32.72
N SER A 17 0.11 -2.15 -31.64
CA SER A 17 0.01 -3.59 -31.37
C SER A 17 -1.39 -3.89 -30.84
N PRO A 18 -2.19 -4.78 -31.47
CA PRO A 18 -3.48 -5.16 -30.91
C PRO A 18 -3.28 -5.67 -29.49
N PHE A 19 -4.17 -5.29 -28.57
CA PHE A 19 -4.15 -5.77 -27.20
C PHE A 19 -4.17 -7.30 -27.21
N VAL A 20 -3.04 -7.92 -26.87
CA VAL A 20 -2.92 -9.38 -26.81
C VAL A 20 -3.77 -9.84 -25.62
N PRO A 21 -4.83 -10.64 -25.79
CA PRO A 21 -5.65 -11.10 -24.66
C PRO A 21 -4.81 -11.83 -23.61
N LEU A 22 -5.22 -11.79 -22.33
CA LEU A 22 -4.51 -12.47 -21.24
C LEU A 22 -4.40 -13.99 -21.49
N ASP A 23 -5.43 -14.56 -22.12
CA ASP A 23 -5.51 -15.99 -22.46
C ASP A 23 -4.79 -16.35 -23.77
N SER A 24 -4.08 -15.41 -24.40
CA SER A 24 -3.37 -15.68 -25.65
C SER A 24 -2.13 -16.53 -25.41
N SER A 25 -1.95 -17.59 -26.20
CA SER A 25 -0.74 -18.43 -26.21
C SER A 25 0.55 -17.63 -26.45
N LEU A 26 0.45 -16.45 -27.08
CA LEU A 26 1.59 -15.54 -27.28
C LEU A 26 2.13 -14.98 -25.95
N ARG A 27 1.31 -14.92 -24.88
CA ARG A 27 1.74 -14.54 -23.52
C ARG A 27 2.32 -15.70 -22.71
N ALA A 28 2.03 -16.95 -23.09
CA ALA A 28 2.51 -18.14 -22.40
C ALA A 28 3.82 -18.68 -23.00
N THR A 29 4.13 -18.33 -24.25
CA THR A 29 5.33 -18.82 -24.95
C THR A 29 6.57 -18.05 -24.49
N PRO A 30 7.63 -18.73 -23.99
CA PRO A 30 8.87 -18.08 -23.62
C PRO A 30 9.54 -17.39 -24.81
N ILE A 31 10.10 -16.21 -24.58
CA ILE A 31 10.88 -15.49 -25.59
C ILE A 31 12.24 -16.16 -25.90
N HIS A 32 12.67 -17.11 -25.06
CA HIS A 32 13.91 -17.86 -25.20
C HIS A 32 13.70 -19.29 -24.71
N PRO A 33 14.29 -20.32 -25.36
CA PRO A 33 14.13 -21.72 -24.97
C PRO A 33 14.61 -22.04 -23.54
N ASP A 34 15.55 -21.26 -23.01
CA ASP A 34 16.07 -21.44 -21.64
C ASP A 34 15.17 -20.81 -20.56
N LEU A 35 14.15 -20.05 -20.94
CA LEU A 35 13.22 -19.44 -19.99
C LEU A 35 12.07 -20.39 -19.69
N ALA A 36 11.67 -20.45 -18.41
CA ALA A 36 10.54 -21.24 -17.98
C ALA A 36 9.23 -20.75 -18.62
N GLU A 37 8.34 -21.70 -18.91
CA GLU A 37 6.99 -21.40 -19.39
C GLU A 37 6.20 -20.64 -18.32
N ILE A 38 5.80 -19.41 -18.64
CA ILE A 38 5.04 -18.54 -17.73
C ILE A 38 3.57 -18.93 -17.86
N LYS A 39 3.00 -19.50 -16.81
CA LYS A 39 1.58 -19.86 -16.77
C LYS A 39 0.75 -18.66 -16.33
N VAL A 40 -0.04 -18.12 -17.26
CA VAL A 40 -1.12 -17.20 -16.90
C VAL A 40 -2.27 -18.03 -16.31
N PRO A 41 -2.77 -17.74 -15.11
CA PRO A 41 -3.87 -18.49 -14.52
C PRO A 41 -5.14 -18.35 -15.36
N GLY A 42 -5.64 -19.47 -15.92
CA GLY A 42 -6.86 -19.51 -16.74
C GLY A 42 -8.17 -19.48 -15.93
N GLY A 43 -8.13 -19.14 -14.65
CA GLY A 43 -9.29 -19.15 -13.75
C GLY A 43 -9.01 -18.45 -12.42
N PRO A 44 -10.03 -18.25 -11.58
CA PRO A 44 -9.86 -17.60 -10.28
C PRO A 44 -8.95 -18.46 -9.39
N LEU A 45 -7.75 -17.94 -9.11
CA LEU A 45 -6.84 -18.57 -8.17
C LEU A 45 -7.41 -18.45 -6.74
N PRO A 46 -7.27 -19.51 -5.91
CA PRO A 46 -7.40 -19.40 -4.46
C PRO A 46 -6.54 -18.25 -3.92
N SER A 47 -7.00 -17.64 -2.86
CA SER A 47 -6.36 -16.44 -2.37
C SER A 47 -5.04 -16.77 -1.65
N TYR A 48 -3.95 -16.14 -2.12
CA TYR A 48 -2.68 -15.90 -1.41
C TYR A 48 -1.66 -17.04 -1.24
N ASN A 49 -1.64 -18.10 -2.05
CA ASN A 49 -0.57 -19.13 -1.95
C ASN A 49 -0.06 -19.63 -3.29
N TYR A 50 0.36 -18.72 -4.18
CA TYR A 50 0.90 -19.08 -5.49
C TYR A 50 2.23 -18.42 -5.78
N HIS A 51 3.14 -19.18 -6.40
CA HIS A 51 4.41 -18.68 -6.86
C HIS A 51 4.17 -17.63 -7.95
N PRO A 52 4.74 -16.42 -7.85
CA PRO A 52 4.34 -15.27 -8.67
C PRO A 52 4.67 -15.41 -10.16
N VAL A 53 5.59 -16.32 -10.51
CA VAL A 53 6.03 -16.54 -11.89
C VAL A 53 5.35 -17.75 -12.52
N THR A 54 5.16 -18.82 -11.74
CA THR A 54 4.68 -20.11 -12.26
C THR A 54 3.20 -20.34 -11.96
N CYS A 55 2.63 -19.53 -11.07
CA CYS A 55 1.27 -19.67 -10.56
C CYS A 55 0.96 -21.07 -10.01
N GLU A 56 1.99 -21.77 -9.53
CA GLU A 56 1.86 -23.05 -8.85
C GLU A 56 1.72 -22.83 -7.33
N PRO A 57 1.03 -23.73 -6.60
CA PRO A 57 0.92 -23.61 -5.15
C PRO A 57 2.29 -23.56 -4.48
N ILE A 58 2.52 -22.56 -3.63
CA ILE A 58 3.78 -22.43 -2.90
C ILE A 58 3.91 -23.61 -1.93
N LYS A 59 5.03 -24.31 -1.98
CA LYS A 59 5.38 -25.43 -1.10
C LYS A 59 6.40 -24.97 -0.05
N PRO A 60 6.47 -25.64 1.11
CA PRO A 60 7.52 -25.38 2.12
C PRO A 60 8.96 -25.47 1.59
N GLN A 61 9.15 -26.17 0.47
CA GLN A 61 10.45 -26.32 -0.21
C GLN A 61 10.86 -25.06 -0.99
N ASP A 62 9.93 -24.14 -1.26
CA ASP A 62 10.18 -22.93 -2.03
C ASP A 62 10.78 -21.80 -1.18
N TYR A 63 10.77 -21.94 0.15
CA TYR A 63 11.28 -20.96 1.13
C TYR A 63 11.98 -21.66 2.33
N PRO A 64 12.98 -22.52 2.08
CA PRO A 64 13.61 -23.33 3.13
C PRO A 64 14.35 -22.46 4.16
N ASP A 65 15.01 -21.39 3.71
CA ASP A 65 15.80 -20.50 4.55
C ASP A 65 14.91 -19.68 5.49
N GLU A 66 13.77 -19.17 5.00
CA GLU A 66 12.79 -18.43 5.78
C GLU A 66 12.11 -19.34 6.82
N LEU A 67 11.84 -20.60 6.46
CA LEU A 67 11.32 -21.59 7.39
C LEU A 67 12.33 -21.91 8.49
N GLU A 68 13.61 -22.06 8.14
CA GLU A 68 14.67 -22.30 9.10
C GLU A 68 14.82 -21.11 10.07
N GLN A 69 14.85 -19.89 9.55
CA GLN A 69 14.90 -18.67 10.37
C GLN A 69 13.70 -18.60 11.32
N LEU A 70 12.49 -18.85 10.83
CA LEU A 70 11.28 -18.81 11.67
C LEU A 70 11.32 -19.88 12.77
N GLN A 71 11.87 -21.06 12.48
CA GLN A 71 12.07 -22.11 13.48
C GLN A 71 13.14 -21.75 14.52
N GLN A 72 14.20 -21.05 14.12
CA GLN A 72 15.23 -20.54 15.02
C GLN A 72 14.70 -19.42 15.92
N GLU A 73 13.89 -18.51 15.38
CA GLU A 73 13.27 -17.41 16.14
C GLU A 73 12.20 -17.92 17.11
N PHE A 74 11.43 -18.93 16.70
CA PHE A 74 10.31 -19.47 17.48
C PHE A 74 10.46 -20.95 17.77
N THR A 75 11.47 -21.28 18.58
CA THR A 75 11.83 -22.65 18.98
C THR A 75 10.75 -23.41 19.76
N SER A 76 9.74 -22.72 20.30
CA SER A 76 8.65 -23.35 21.06
C SER A 76 7.31 -22.67 20.78
N LYS A 77 6.22 -23.42 20.94
CA LYS A 77 4.86 -22.89 20.85
C LYS A 77 4.63 -21.71 21.82
N ASP A 78 5.20 -21.78 23.01
CA ASP A 78 5.12 -20.68 24.00
C ASP A 78 5.90 -19.42 23.56
N ALA A 79 6.98 -19.58 22.79
CA ALA A 79 7.70 -18.44 22.21
C ALA A 79 6.85 -17.75 21.13
N VAL A 80 6.17 -18.54 20.29
CA VAL A 80 5.21 -18.03 19.28
C VAL A 80 4.10 -17.24 19.96
N LEU A 81 3.46 -17.83 20.98
CA LEU A 81 2.35 -17.19 21.68
C LEU A 81 2.77 -15.87 22.35
N ARG A 82 3.95 -15.84 22.97
CA ARG A 82 4.48 -14.60 23.59
C ARG A 82 4.85 -13.52 22.57
N ALA A 83 5.30 -13.92 21.38
CA ALA A 83 5.58 -12.98 20.30
C ALA A 83 4.29 -12.39 19.72
N GLN A 84 3.27 -13.23 19.53
CA GLN A 84 1.94 -12.80 19.13
C GLN A 84 1.33 -11.84 20.16
N GLU A 85 1.44 -12.15 21.45
CA GLU A 85 0.96 -11.27 22.52
C GLU A 85 1.66 -9.91 22.53
N ARG A 86 2.98 -9.89 22.32
CA ARG A 86 3.75 -8.63 22.19
C ARG A 86 3.30 -7.81 21.00
N ALA A 87 3.17 -8.43 19.83
CA ALA A 87 2.67 -7.75 18.63
C ALA A 87 1.26 -7.21 18.84
N ALA A 88 0.38 -7.98 19.49
CA ALA A 88 -0.97 -7.53 19.81
C ALA A 88 -0.97 -6.32 20.76
N LYS A 89 -0.11 -6.32 21.78
CA LYS A 89 0.07 -5.19 22.71
C LYS A 89 0.57 -3.94 22.01
N GLU A 90 1.55 -4.05 21.13
CA GLU A 90 2.07 -2.92 20.34
C GLU A 90 0.98 -2.31 19.45
N VAL A 91 0.21 -3.15 18.76
CA VAL A 91 -0.92 -2.68 17.94
C VAL A 91 -1.97 -1.98 18.81
N GLN A 92 -2.30 -2.55 19.98
CA GLN A 92 -3.24 -1.93 20.91
C GLN A 92 -2.75 -0.56 21.38
N GLU A 93 -1.47 -0.43 21.74
CA GLU A 93 -0.87 0.83 22.16
C GLU A 93 -0.95 1.89 21.03
N ILE A 94 -0.70 1.49 19.78
CA ILE A 94 -0.82 2.38 18.62
C ILE A 94 -2.26 2.87 18.47
N ILE A 95 -3.24 1.98 18.62
CA ILE A 95 -4.67 2.33 18.52
C ILE A 95 -5.06 3.30 19.64
N GLU A 96 -4.68 3.02 20.88
CA GLU A 96 -4.99 3.87 22.04
C GLU A 96 -4.35 5.26 21.91
N ASN A 97 -3.09 5.32 21.47
CA ASN A 97 -2.40 6.58 21.23
C ASN A 97 -3.03 7.38 20.08
N ALA A 98 -3.42 6.71 18.99
CA ALA A 98 -4.12 7.34 17.88
C ALA A 98 -5.48 7.89 18.31
N GLN A 99 -6.22 7.14 19.13
CA GLN A 99 -7.50 7.58 19.68
C GLN A 99 -7.33 8.81 20.58
N ARG A 100 -6.38 8.78 21.52
CA ARG A 100 -6.10 9.93 22.40
C ARG A 100 -5.78 11.19 21.59
N LYS A 101 -4.93 11.08 20.58
CA LYS A 101 -4.60 12.20 19.68
C LYS A 101 -5.84 12.74 18.96
N ARG A 102 -6.74 11.87 18.49
CA ARG A 102 -7.99 12.30 17.86
C ARG A 102 -8.88 13.06 18.83
N GLU A 103 -9.03 12.56 20.07
CA GLU A 103 -9.82 13.21 21.10
C GLU A 103 -9.26 14.59 21.50
N ASP A 104 -7.94 14.72 21.59
CA ASP A 104 -7.28 15.99 21.91
C ASP A 104 -7.46 17.01 20.78
N VAL A 105 -7.29 16.58 19.53
CA VAL A 105 -7.55 17.43 18.36
C VAL A 105 -9.01 17.86 18.32
N GLN A 106 -9.96 16.94 18.53
CA GLN A 106 -11.38 17.26 18.54
C GLN A 106 -11.72 18.30 19.63
N ARG A 107 -11.19 18.12 20.84
CA ARG A 107 -11.36 19.08 21.94
C ARG A 107 -10.79 20.46 21.60
N ALA A 108 -9.61 20.51 20.97
CA ALA A 108 -9.00 21.76 20.54
C ALA A 108 -9.85 22.46 19.46
N MET A 109 -10.38 21.70 18.50
CA MET A 109 -11.27 22.21 17.46
C MET A 109 -12.56 22.77 18.06
N ASP A 110 -13.23 22.03 18.95
CA ASP A 110 -14.46 22.48 19.60
C ASP A 110 -14.25 23.76 20.41
N LYS A 111 -13.10 23.87 21.10
CA LYS A 111 -12.72 25.09 21.81
C LYS A 111 -12.56 26.26 20.84
N LYS A 112 -11.87 26.07 19.72
CA LYS A 112 -11.65 27.10 18.71
C LYS A 112 -12.95 27.55 18.03
N VAL A 113 -13.88 26.63 17.79
CA VAL A 113 -15.21 26.95 17.27
C VAL A 113 -15.96 27.87 18.23
N LYS A 114 -15.95 27.53 19.54
CA LYS A 114 -16.59 28.36 20.57
C LYS A 114 -15.97 29.76 20.68
N GLU A 115 -14.64 29.84 20.68
CA GLU A 115 -13.91 31.12 20.66
C GLU A 115 -14.34 31.97 19.46
N ARG A 116 -14.28 31.40 18.24
CA ARG A 116 -14.70 32.08 17.01
C ARG A 116 -16.16 32.55 17.07
N ASP A 117 -17.08 31.74 17.59
CA ASP A 117 -18.50 32.12 17.70
C ASP A 117 -18.71 33.33 18.62
N THR A 118 -18.00 33.37 19.74
CA THR A 118 -18.07 34.51 20.65
C THR A 118 -17.50 35.77 20.02
N GLU A 119 -16.35 35.68 19.35
CA GLU A 119 -15.73 36.80 18.64
C GLU A 119 -16.63 37.32 17.51
N MET A 120 -17.20 36.43 16.70
CA MET A 120 -18.14 36.81 15.63
C MET A 120 -19.37 37.52 16.17
N LYS A 121 -19.91 37.08 17.30
CA LYS A 121 -21.05 37.76 17.94
C LYS A 121 -20.70 39.16 18.42
N VAL A 122 -19.48 39.36 18.93
CA VAL A 122 -19.00 40.70 19.34
C VAL A 122 -18.82 41.60 18.11
N VAL A 123 -18.22 41.09 17.04
CA VAL A 123 -18.03 41.84 15.79
C VAL A 123 -19.37 42.25 15.19
N SER A 124 -20.35 41.34 15.11
CA SER A 124 -21.70 41.65 14.58
C SER A 124 -22.35 42.81 15.35
N LYS A 125 -22.31 42.77 16.69
CA LYS A 125 -22.87 43.84 17.52
C LYS A 125 -22.19 45.19 17.30
N PHE A 126 -20.87 45.19 17.10
CA PHE A 126 -20.13 46.42 16.83
C PHE A 126 -20.50 47.00 15.45
N GLN A 127 -20.64 46.14 14.43
CA GLN A 127 -21.08 46.55 13.10
C GLN A 127 -22.53 47.07 13.11
N GLU A 128 -23.43 46.42 13.84
CA GLU A 128 -24.81 46.88 14.02
C GLU A 128 -24.87 48.26 14.70
N ALA A 129 -24.09 48.47 15.77
CA ALA A 129 -24.00 49.77 16.44
C ALA A 129 -23.42 50.85 15.52
N GLN A 130 -22.34 50.55 14.80
CA GLN A 130 -21.74 51.48 13.85
C GLN A 130 -22.70 51.84 12.71
N ALA A 131 -23.49 50.88 12.20
CA ALA A 131 -24.50 51.14 11.18
C ALA A 131 -25.63 52.03 11.71
N ALA A 132 -26.06 51.84 12.95
CA ALA A 132 -27.08 52.66 13.61
C ALA A 132 -26.61 54.11 13.88
N ASP A 133 -25.33 54.32 14.18
CA ASP A 133 -24.76 55.66 14.41
C ASP A 133 -24.58 56.49 13.11
N THR A 134 -24.62 55.84 11.94
CA THR A 134 -24.46 56.49 10.62
C THR A 134 -25.76 56.69 9.84
N SER A 135 -26.92 56.33 10.43
CA SER A 135 -28.26 56.49 9.85
C SER A 135 -29.06 57.59 10.54
#